data_AF-A0A965BBX0-F1
#
_entry.id   AF-A0A965BBX0-F1
#
_cell.length_a   1.000
_cell.length_b   1.000
_cell.length_c   1.000
_cell.angle_alpha   90.00
_cell.angle_beta   90.00
_cell.angle_gamma   90.00
#
_symmetry.space_group_name_H-M   'P 1'
#
loop_
_entity.id
_entity.type
_entity.pdbx_description
1 polymer ?
#
loop_
_entity_poly.entity_id
_entity_poly.type
_entity_poly.pdbx_seq_one_letter_code
_entity_poly.pdbx_strand_id
1 'polypeptide(L)' 'SADLIPSVRDVLAVSGSVAARDARGGTAPQRVAEQLAKVRETTAALRLTLQP' A
#
# COMPACT_ATOMS: atom_id res chain seq x y z
N SER A 1 5.10 -29.56 -11.59
CA SER A 1 4.50 -28.85 -10.44
C SER A 1 5.17 -29.18 -9.10
N ALA A 2 6.38 -29.75 -9.07
CA ALA A 2 7.05 -30.14 -7.81
C ALA A 2 7.94 -29.03 -7.21
N ASP A 3 8.05 -27.87 -7.87
CA ASP A 3 9.03 -26.83 -7.52
C ASP A 3 8.46 -25.68 -6.68
N LEU A 4 7.22 -25.79 -6.18
CA LEU A 4 6.63 -24.79 -5.30
C LEU A 4 7.07 -25.04 -3.86
N ILE A 5 7.83 -24.09 -3.31
CA ILE A 5 8.21 -24.10 -1.90
C ILE A 5 7.00 -23.81 -1.00
N PRO A 6 6.98 -24.30 0.26
CA PRO A 6 5.85 -24.10 1.16
C PRO A 6 5.40 -22.64 1.35
N SER A 7 6.32 -21.67 1.28
CA SER A 7 6.03 -20.24 1.44
C SER A 7 5.14 -19.64 0.34
N VAL A 8 4.92 -20.34 -0.78
CA VAL A 8 3.91 -19.92 -1.77
C VAL A 8 2.53 -19.80 -1.13
N ARG A 9 2.23 -20.61 -0.10
CA ARG A 9 0.95 -20.56 0.61
C ARG A 9 0.69 -19.21 1.29
N ASP A 10 1.73 -18.46 1.62
CA ASP A 10 1.63 -17.17 2.30
C ASP A 10 0.90 -16.11 1.45
N VAL A 11 0.86 -16.29 0.12
CA VAL A 11 0.20 -15.35 -0.81
C VAL A 11 -1.09 -15.89 -1.44
N LEU A 12 -1.51 -17.12 -1.11
CA LEU A 12 -2.71 -17.74 -1.68
C LEU A 12 -4.01 -17.39 -0.94
N ALA A 13 -3.91 -16.65 0.17
CA ALA A 13 -5.04 -15.97 0.79
C ALA A 13 -5.13 -14.52 0.29
N VAL A 14 -6.34 -13.94 0.27
CA VAL A 14 -6.53 -12.53 -0.14
C VAL A 14 -5.65 -11.58 0.68
N SER A 15 -5.62 -11.76 2.01
CA SER A 15 -4.77 -10.96 2.90
C SER A 15 -3.28 -11.05 2.54
N GLY A 16 -2.80 -12.27 2.28
CA GLY A 16 -1.42 -12.53 1.84
C GLY A 16 -1.10 -11.90 0.48
N SER A 17 -1.99 -12.06 -0.50
CA SER A 17 -1.86 -11.45 -1.82
C SER A 17 -1.79 -9.93 -1.75
N VAL A 18 -2.58 -9.29 -0.87
CA VAL A 18 -2.58 -7.84 -0.69
C VAL A 18 -1.31 -7.38 0.05
N ALA A 19 -0.91 -8.09 1.10
CA ALA A 19 0.30 -7.78 1.87
C ALA A 19 1.58 -7.84 1.02
N ALA A 20 1.67 -8.78 0.08
CA ALA A 20 2.82 -8.93 -0.82
C ALA A 20 3.00 -7.78 -1.85
N ARG A 21 2.02 -6.86 -1.96
CA ARG A 21 2.10 -5.69 -2.85
C ARG A 21 2.60 -4.48 -2.07
N ASP A 22 3.81 -4.58 -1.52
CA ASP A 22 4.40 -3.60 -0.59
C ASP A 22 5.41 -2.62 -1.22
N ALA A 23 5.65 -2.71 -2.53
CA ALA A 23 6.39 -1.71 -3.28
C ALA A 23 5.72 -0.32 -3.20
N ARG A 24 6.47 0.74 -3.54
CA ARG A 24 5.93 2.11 -3.59
C ARG A 24 4.67 2.16 -4.46
N GLY A 25 3.57 2.65 -3.88
CA GLY A 25 2.28 2.74 -4.56
C GLY A 25 1.44 1.46 -4.53
N GLY A 26 1.92 0.39 -3.88
CA GLY A 26 1.23 -0.88 -3.76
C GLY A 26 0.06 -0.88 -2.78
N THR A 27 -0.66 -2.01 -2.74
CA THR A 27 -1.91 -2.17 -1.98
C THR A 27 -1.72 -2.74 -0.57
N ALA A 28 -0.48 -3.05 -0.16
CA ALA A 28 -0.21 -3.47 1.20
C ALA A 28 -0.73 -2.43 2.22
N PRO A 29 -1.35 -2.83 3.35
CA PRO A 29 -1.99 -1.89 4.28
C PRO A 29 -1.09 -0.73 4.74
N GLN A 30 0.19 -1.01 5.00
CA GLN A 30 1.18 0.01 5.34
C GLN A 30 1.40 1.04 4.22
N ARG A 31 1.43 0.62 2.95
CA ARG A 31 1.62 1.51 1.80
C ARG A 31 0.40 2.40 1.61
N VAL A 32 -0.80 1.85 1.76
CA VAL A 32 -2.06 2.61 1.69
C VAL A 32 -2.16 3.63 2.84
N ALA A 33 -1.71 3.26 4.05
CA ALA A 33 -1.67 4.19 5.18
C ALA A 33 -0.73 5.38 4.91
N GLU A 34 0.46 5.12 4.37
CA GLU A 34 1.41 6.17 3.95
C GLU A 34 0.84 7.06 2.84
N GLN A 35 0.20 6.46 1.84
CA GLN A 35 -0.44 7.21 0.75
C GLN A 35 -1.56 8.11 1.29
N LEU A 36 -2.38 7.61 2.20
CA LEU A 36 -3.43 8.39 2.84
C LEU A 36 -2.84 9.57 3.63
N ALA A 37 -1.77 9.34 4.39
CA ALA A 37 -1.06 10.41 5.09
C ALA A 37 -0.54 11.46 4.10
N LYS A 38 0.04 11.03 2.97
CA LYS A 38 0.56 11.93 1.96
C LYS A 38 -0.54 12.79 1.31
N VAL A 39 -1.68 12.20 0.97
CA VAL A 39 -2.83 12.94 0.44
C VAL A 39 -3.31 14.00 1.44
N ARG A 40 -3.42 13.64 2.72
CA ARG A 40 -3.82 14.59 3.79
C ARG A 40 -2.84 15.76 3.91
N GLU A 41 -1.54 15.48 3.92
CA GLU A 41 -0.49 16.50 3.96
C GLU A 41 -0.56 17.43 2.74
N THR A 42 -0.60 16.86 1.53
CA THR A 42 -0.63 17.64 0.28
C THR A 42 -1.89 18.49 0.19
N THR A 43 -3.06 17.97 0.55
CA THR A 43 -4.31 18.73 0.54
C THR A 43 -4.33 19.85 1.57
N ALA A 44 -3.75 19.64 2.77
CA ALA A 44 -3.59 20.70 3.76
C ALA A 44 -2.68 21.82 3.25
N ALA A 45 -1.53 21.46 2.67
CA ALA A 45 -0.59 22.43 2.10
C ALA A 45 -1.23 23.23 0.95
N LEU A 46 -1.88 22.55 0.00
CA LEU A 46 -2.56 23.22 -1.11
C LEU A 46 -3.64 24.17 -0.62
N ARG A 47 -4.38 23.82 0.43
CA ARG A 47 -5.40 24.69 1.00
C ARG A 47 -4.80 25.99 1.57
N LEU A 48 -3.67 25.90 2.27
CA LEU A 48 -2.96 27.09 2.75
C LEU A 48 -2.44 27.96 1.60
N THR A 49 -1.98 27.35 0.51
CA THR A 49 -1.47 28.08 -0.65
C THR A 49 -2.58 28.74 -1.50
N LEU A 50 -3.77 28.11 -1.57
CA LEU A 50 -4.85 28.53 -2.45
C LEU A 50 -5.91 29.42 -1.77
N GLN A 51 -5.89 29.54 -0.44
CA GLN A 51 -6.74 30.48 0.26
C GLN A 51 -6.08 31.88 0.21
N PRO A 52 -6.79 32.91 -0.30
CA PRO A 52 -6.29 34.29 -0.34
C PRO A 52 -6.15 34.92 1.05
#